data_AF-A0A972J7L6-F1
#
_entry.id   AF-A0A972J7L6-F1
#
_cell.length_a   1.000
_cell.length_b   1.000
_cell.length_c   1.000
_cell.angle_alpha   90.00
_cell.angle_beta   90.00
_cell.angle_gamma   90.00
#
_symmetry.space_group_name_H-M   'P 1'
#
loop_
_entity.id
_entity.type
_entity.pdbx_description
1 polymer ?
#
loop_
_entity_poly.entity_id
_entity_poly.type
_entity_poly.pdbx_seq_one_letter_code
_entity_poly.pdbx_strand_id
1 'polypeptide(L)'
;MEVVDIRLFNTFFTTWRNVVISLPNDKIIQSKIVNLSKKEFIFTDIKIVLEFKTDLSKAKEIIRDCLYSNEKVLKNPEPVIGVINYNDNGIELLVSFPAFLNDSFSARRELMEAIFNALSENGIYIPFTQREIRILKDE
;
A
#
# COMPACT_ATOMS: atom_id res chain seq x y z
N MET A 1 -7.93 13.57 5.67
CA MET A 1 -8.74 14.26 6.68
C MET A 1 -8.03 15.55 6.98
N GLU A 2 -8.74 16.66 6.93
CA GLU A 2 -8.17 18.00 7.04
C GLU A 2 -8.85 18.73 8.20
N VAL A 3 -8.12 19.61 8.88
CA VAL A 3 -8.67 20.44 9.96
C VAL A 3 -9.43 21.61 9.33
N VAL A 4 -10.70 21.77 9.69
CA VAL A 4 -11.56 22.85 9.18
C VAL A 4 -11.56 24.04 10.12
N ASP A 5 -11.77 23.77 11.41
CA ASP A 5 -11.95 24.81 12.43
C ASP A 5 -11.54 24.29 13.81
N ILE A 6 -10.97 25.17 14.65
CA ILE A 6 -10.59 24.87 16.03
C ILE A 6 -11.34 25.84 16.94
N ARG A 7 -12.23 25.29 17.78
CA ARG A 7 -13.00 26.07 18.77
C ARG A 7 -12.56 25.72 20.18
N LEU A 8 -13.09 26.47 21.15
CA LEU A 8 -12.73 26.35 22.57
C LEU A 8 -12.80 24.91 23.10
N PHE A 9 -13.85 24.16 22.74
CA PHE A 9 -14.07 22.80 23.25
C PHE A 9 -13.87 21.70 22.21
N ASN A 10 -14.00 22.01 20.92
CA ASN A 10 -13.99 21.02 19.85
C ASN A 10 -13.14 21.48 18.66
N THR A 11 -12.51 20.52 18.00
CA THR A 11 -11.89 20.68 16.68
C THR A 11 -12.73 19.95 15.64
N PHE A 12 -12.95 20.60 14.50
CA PHE A 12 -13.69 20.06 13.37
C PHE A 12 -12.75 19.62 12.27
N PHE A 13 -13.03 18.47 11.69
CA PHE A 13 -12.28 17.88 10.60
C PHE A 13 -13.20 17.54 9.44
N THR A 14 -12.70 17.61 8.22
CA THR A 14 -13.40 17.08 7.04
C THR A 14 -12.70 15.83 6.54
N THR A 15 -13.49 14.84 6.11
CA THR A 15 -12.99 13.61 5.49
C THR A 15 -12.99 13.74 3.97
N TRP A 16 -12.27 12.84 3.29
CA TRP A 16 -12.27 12.77 1.83
C TRP A 16 -13.65 12.48 1.22
N ARG A 17 -14.60 11.97 2.03
CA ARG A 17 -16.01 11.77 1.65
C ARG A 17 -16.88 12.99 1.91
N ASN A 18 -16.28 14.15 2.15
CA ASN A 18 -16.97 15.40 2.47
C ASN A 18 -17.87 15.30 3.71
N VAL A 19 -17.45 14.52 4.71
CA VAL A 19 -18.13 14.39 6.02
C VAL A 19 -17.37 15.16 7.08
N VAL A 20 -18.09 15.96 7.89
CA VAL A 20 -17.53 16.73 9.02
C VAL A 20 -17.56 15.89 10.29
N ILE A 21 -16.42 15.80 10.97
CA ILE A 21 -16.23 15.11 12.25
C ILE A 21 -15.87 16.16 13.31
N SER A 22 -16.50 16.08 14.49
CA SER A 22 -16.18 16.93 15.65
C SER A 22 -15.53 16.09 16.75
N LEU A 23 -14.37 16.54 17.26
CA LEU A 23 -13.65 15.89 18.36
C LEU A 23 -13.36 16.87 19.50
N PRO A 24 -13.60 16.50 20.77
CA PRO A 24 -13.20 17.31 21.91
C PRO A 24 -11.69 17.50 22.00
N ASN A 25 -11.25 18.72 22.31
CA ASN A 25 -9.83 19.07 22.37
C ASN A 25 -9.07 18.21 23.40
N ASP A 26 -9.68 17.93 24.55
CA ASP A 26 -9.08 17.10 25.61
C ASP A 26 -8.70 15.71 25.11
N LYS A 27 -9.52 15.10 24.25
CA LYS A 27 -9.23 13.78 23.67
C LYS A 27 -8.10 13.84 22.65
N ILE A 28 -7.98 14.93 21.91
CA ILE A 28 -6.94 15.12 20.90
C ILE A 28 -5.57 15.20 21.57
N ILE A 29 -5.45 16.02 22.63
CA ILE A 29 -4.18 16.27 23.32
C ILE A 29 -3.67 15.01 24.06
N GLN A 30 -4.57 14.17 24.56
CA GLN A 30 -4.20 12.91 25.22
C GLN A 30 -3.72 11.83 24.24
N SER A 31 -3.94 12.03 22.94
CA SER A 31 -3.63 11.04 21.89
C SER A 31 -2.32 11.35 21.17
N LYS A 32 -1.70 10.31 20.58
CA LYS A 32 -0.56 10.50 19.67
C LYS A 32 -1.05 11.17 18.38
N ILE A 33 -0.62 12.41 18.13
CA ILE A 33 -0.93 13.15 16.91
C ILE A 33 0.11 12.81 15.82
N VAL A 34 -0.36 12.24 14.70
CA VAL A 34 0.47 11.99 13.51
C VAL A 34 0.14 13.04 12.46
N ASN A 35 1.11 13.91 12.14
CA ASN A 35 0.94 14.97 11.15
C ASN A 35 1.53 14.55 9.81
N LEU A 36 0.66 14.24 8.85
CA LEU A 36 1.05 13.85 7.50
C LEU A 36 1.43 15.05 6.61
N SER A 37 0.81 16.22 6.81
CA SER A 37 1.05 17.41 5.97
C SER A 37 2.35 18.16 6.34
N LYS A 38 3.00 17.81 7.45
CA LYS A 38 4.29 18.39 7.85
C LYS A 38 5.46 17.99 6.93
N LYS A 39 5.31 16.92 6.16
CA LYS A 39 6.31 16.44 5.19
C LYS A 39 5.71 16.51 3.79
N GLU A 40 6.55 16.84 2.81
CA GLU A 40 6.13 16.97 1.42
C GLU A 40 5.76 15.61 0.80
N PHE A 41 6.51 14.57 1.17
CA PHE A 41 6.31 13.21 0.71
C PHE A 41 6.15 12.23 1.86
N ILE A 42 5.50 11.12 1.55
CA ILE A 42 5.32 9.97 2.44
C ILE A 42 5.73 8.70 1.69
N PHE A 43 6.13 7.68 2.43
CA PHE A 43 6.23 6.34 1.88
C PHE A 43 4.83 5.74 1.77
N THR A 44 4.53 5.23 0.58
CA THR A 44 3.26 4.60 0.23
C THR A 44 3.52 3.13 -0.05
N ASP A 45 2.73 2.28 0.59
CA ASP A 45 2.94 0.84 0.57
C ASP A 45 1.93 0.12 -0.34
N ILE A 46 2.42 -0.79 -1.17
CA ILE A 46 1.63 -1.79 -1.89
C ILE A 46 2.08 -3.17 -1.40
N LYS A 47 1.11 -4.02 -1.07
CA LYS A 47 1.34 -5.40 -0.67
C LYS A 47 0.91 -6.33 -1.78
N ILE A 48 1.79 -7.24 -2.16
CA ILE A 48 1.55 -8.19 -3.26
C ILE A 48 1.89 -9.58 -2.73
N VAL A 49 1.08 -10.57 -3.05
CA VAL A 49 1.38 -11.97 -2.77
C VAL A 49 1.75 -12.65 -4.08
N LEU A 50 2.87 -13.38 -4.09
CA LEU A 50 3.34 -14.17 -5.22
C LEU A 50 3.37 -15.66 -4.85
N GLU A 51 3.24 -16.54 -5.84
CA GLU A 51 3.38 -17.98 -5.61
C GLU A 51 4.79 -18.34 -5.12
N PHE A 52 4.90 -19.42 -4.33
CA PHE A 52 6.20 -19.91 -3.83
C PHE A 52 7.19 -20.30 -4.94
N LYS A 53 6.67 -20.64 -6.13
CA LYS A 53 7.48 -21.07 -7.28
C LYS A 53 7.92 -19.89 -8.16
N THR A 54 7.49 -18.67 -7.86
CA THR A 54 7.84 -17.49 -8.63
C THR A 54 9.32 -17.13 -8.44
N ASP A 55 9.99 -16.77 -9.54
CA ASP A 55 11.31 -16.14 -9.48
C ASP A 55 11.18 -14.73 -8.87
N LEU A 56 11.54 -14.62 -7.59
CA LEU A 56 11.48 -13.37 -6.84
C LEU A 56 12.39 -12.28 -7.40
N SER A 57 13.53 -12.64 -7.99
CA SER A 57 14.47 -11.66 -8.55
C SER A 57 13.84 -11.01 -9.78
N LYS A 58 13.29 -11.84 -10.69
CA LYS A 58 12.55 -11.36 -11.86
C LYS A 58 11.32 -10.54 -11.48
N ALA A 59 10.54 -10.99 -10.50
CA ALA A 59 9.37 -10.25 -10.02
C ALA A 59 9.75 -8.87 -9.47
N LYS A 60 10.82 -8.78 -8.67
CA LYS A 60 11.31 -7.51 -8.12
C LYS A 60 11.82 -6.57 -9.20
N GLU A 61 12.45 -7.10 -10.25
CA GLU A 61 12.91 -6.31 -11.40
C GLU A 61 11.73 -5.67 -12.14
N ILE A 62 10.72 -6.47 -12.50
CA ILE A 62 9.50 -5.97 -13.16
C ILE A 62 8.81 -4.90 -12.31
N ILE A 63 8.64 -5.15 -11.01
CA ILE A 63 8.03 -4.18 -10.09
C ILE A 63 8.85 -2.90 -10.03
N ARG A 64 10.19 -3.02 -9.99
CA ARG A 64 11.10 -1.88 -9.98
C ARG A 64 10.92 -1.03 -11.24
N ASP A 65 10.83 -1.65 -12.41
CA ASP A 65 10.62 -0.93 -13.67
C ASP A 65 9.29 -0.17 -13.69
N CYS A 66 8.21 -0.77 -13.16
CA CYS A 66 6.94 -0.07 -12.99
C CYS A 66 7.06 1.17 -12.09
N LEU A 67 7.83 1.07 -11.00
CA LEU A 67 8.05 2.18 -10.07
C LEU A 67 8.84 3.32 -10.73
N TYR A 68 9.93 3.02 -11.43
CA TYR A 68 10.76 4.04 -12.08
C TYR A 68 10.09 4.68 -13.30
N SER A 69 9.10 4.00 -13.90
CA SER A 69 8.32 4.53 -15.03
C SER A 69 7.16 5.43 -14.58
N ASN A 70 6.76 5.41 -13.31
CA ASN A 70 5.66 6.23 -12.82
C ASN A 70 6.16 7.62 -12.37
N GLU A 71 5.62 8.68 -12.98
CA GLU A 71 6.06 10.07 -12.74
C GLU A 71 5.81 10.56 -11.30
N LYS A 72 4.87 9.93 -10.58
CA LYS A 72 4.49 10.33 -9.21
C LYS A 72 5.36 9.67 -8.15
N VAL A 73 6.23 8.75 -8.54
CA VAL A 73 7.20 8.11 -7.65
C VAL A 73 8.47 8.94 -7.61
N LEU A 74 8.85 9.35 -6.40
CA LEU A 74 10.13 10.02 -6.19
C LEU A 74 11.27 9.01 -6.34
N LYS A 75 12.32 9.42 -7.05
CA LYS A 75 13.53 8.60 -7.24
C LYS A 75 14.50 8.70 -6.07
N ASN A 76 14.38 9.76 -5.26
CA ASN A 76 15.16 9.97 -4.06
C ASN A 76 14.23 10.48 -2.93
N PRO A 77 14.07 9.76 -1.82
CA PRO A 77 14.70 8.47 -1.49
C PRO A 77 14.26 7.33 -2.44
N GLU A 78 15.03 6.25 -2.50
CA GLU A 78 14.71 5.13 -3.41
C GLU A 78 13.53 4.29 -2.90
N PRO A 79 12.70 3.75 -3.81
CA PRO A 79 11.72 2.73 -3.46
C PRO A 79 12.36 1.46 -2.91
N VAL A 80 11.69 0.83 -1.94
CA VAL A 80 12.10 -0.41 -1.30
C VAL A 80 11.16 -1.53 -1.69
N ILE A 81 11.72 -2.66 -2.15
CA ILE A 81 10.96 -3.87 -2.46
C ILE A 81 11.53 -5.03 -1.62
N GLY A 82 10.72 -5.60 -0.73
CA GLY A 82 11.17 -6.61 0.23
C GLY A 82 10.11 -7.67 0.50
N VAL A 83 10.55 -8.87 0.88
CA VAL A 83 9.65 -9.89 1.43
C VAL A 83 9.38 -9.51 2.89
N ILE A 84 8.12 -9.46 3.28
CA ILE A 84 7.71 -9.12 4.65
C ILE A 84 7.08 -10.29 5.38
N ASN A 85 6.58 -11.29 4.65
CA ASN A 85 5.95 -12.46 5.25
C ASN A 85 5.88 -13.65 4.28
N TYR A 86 5.66 -14.84 4.83
CA TYR A 86 5.26 -16.03 4.10
C TYR A 86 3.86 -16.42 4.59
N ASN A 87 2.93 -16.63 3.66
CA ASN A 87 1.54 -16.96 3.96
C ASN A 87 1.15 -18.28 3.27
N ASP A 88 0.01 -18.87 3.64
CA ASP A 88 -0.41 -20.18 3.11
C ASP A 88 -0.56 -20.19 1.58
N ASN A 89 -0.81 -19.01 1.00
CA ASN A 89 -1.01 -18.83 -0.43
C ASN A 89 0.27 -18.41 -1.17
N GLY A 90 1.38 -18.09 -0.48
CA GLY A 90 2.59 -17.59 -1.14
C GLY A 90 3.53 -16.72 -0.30
N ILE A 91 4.24 -15.83 -1.01
CA ILE A 91 5.25 -14.92 -0.47
C ILE A 91 4.68 -13.50 -0.51
N GLU A 92 4.56 -12.84 0.64
CA GLU A 92 4.10 -11.45 0.73
C GLU A 92 5.28 -10.49 0.53
N LEU A 93 5.21 -9.72 -0.56
CA LEU A 93 6.11 -8.62 -0.87
C LEU A 93 5.49 -7.29 -0.44
N LEU A 94 6.32 -6.46 0.19
CA LEU A 94 6.08 -5.05 0.41
C LEU A 94 6.83 -4.24 -0.65
N VAL A 95 6.09 -3.41 -1.36
CA VAL A 95 6.60 -2.38 -2.26
C VAL A 95 6.31 -1.04 -1.62
N SER A 96 7.35 -0.39 -1.09
CA SER A 96 7.23 0.90 -0.41
C SER A 96 7.94 1.96 -1.24
N PHE A 97 7.23 3.01 -1.66
CA PHE A 97 7.79 4.04 -2.52
C PHE A 97 7.42 5.45 -2.02
N PRO A 98 8.33 6.43 -2.15
CA PRO A 98 8.04 7.80 -1.78
C PRO A 98 7.20 8.49 -2.86
N ALA A 99 6.15 9.17 -2.44
CA ALA A 99 5.31 10.00 -3.30
C ALA A 99 4.84 11.24 -2.53
N PHE A 100 4.57 12.34 -3.25
CA PHE A 100 3.97 13.52 -2.64
C PHE A 100 2.62 13.17 -2.00
N LEU A 101 2.29 13.82 -0.88
CA LEU A 101 1.08 13.48 -0.11
C LEU A 101 -0.19 13.51 -0.97
N ASN A 102 -0.33 14.54 -1.81
CA ASN A 102 -1.48 14.72 -2.70
C ASN A 102 -1.57 13.64 -3.80
N ASP A 103 -0.43 13.16 -4.27
CA ASP A 103 -0.36 12.18 -5.37
C ASP A 103 -0.36 10.74 -4.88
N SER A 104 0.05 10.50 -3.63
CA SER A 104 0.25 9.17 -3.01
C SER A 104 -0.88 8.17 -3.31
N PHE A 105 -2.14 8.59 -3.17
CA PHE A 105 -3.29 7.73 -3.41
C PHE A 105 -3.52 7.43 -4.90
N SER A 106 -3.26 8.39 -5.78
CA SER A 106 -3.36 8.17 -7.22
C SER A 106 -2.21 7.30 -7.74
N ALA A 107 -0.98 7.60 -7.31
CA ALA A 107 0.23 6.82 -7.61
C ALA A 107 0.05 5.36 -7.19
N ARG A 108 -0.46 5.12 -5.97
CA ARG A 108 -0.74 3.77 -5.46
C ARG A 108 -1.68 2.99 -6.37
N ARG A 109 -2.79 3.61 -6.82
CA ARG A 109 -3.78 2.92 -7.66
C ARG A 109 -3.21 2.59 -9.04
N GLU A 110 -2.56 3.57 -9.67
CA GLU A 110 -1.92 3.40 -10.97
C GLU A 110 -0.84 2.32 -10.94
N LEU A 111 0.02 2.34 -9.91
CA LEU A 111 1.05 1.31 -9.73
C LEU A 111 0.47 -0.06 -9.45
N MET A 112 -0.63 -0.16 -8.68
CA MET A 112 -1.24 -1.45 -8.39
C MET A 112 -1.75 -2.13 -9.67
N GLU A 113 -2.35 -1.37 -10.58
CA GLU A 113 -2.77 -1.85 -11.90
C GLU A 113 -1.57 -2.15 -12.82
N ALA A 114 -0.61 -1.23 -12.90
CA ALA A 114 0.57 -1.39 -13.75
C ALA A 114 1.41 -2.62 -13.34
N ILE A 115 1.63 -2.80 -12.04
CA ILE A 115 2.37 -3.96 -11.51
C ILE A 115 1.60 -5.26 -11.81
N PHE A 116 0.28 -5.28 -11.61
CA PHE A 116 -0.52 -6.47 -11.92
C PHE A 116 -0.41 -6.88 -13.39
N ASN A 117 -0.54 -5.91 -14.30
CA ASN A 117 -0.43 -6.14 -15.74
C ASN A 117 0.97 -6.62 -16.11
N ALA A 118 2.01 -5.93 -15.64
CA ALA A 118 3.40 -6.26 -15.97
C ALA A 118 3.83 -7.64 -15.44
N LEU A 119 3.38 -8.02 -14.24
CA LEU A 119 3.60 -9.37 -13.71
C LEU A 119 2.89 -10.43 -14.57
N SER A 120 1.62 -10.19 -14.92
CA SER A 120 0.82 -11.11 -15.73
C SER A 120 1.40 -11.33 -17.13
N GLU A 121 1.88 -10.27 -17.78
CA GLU A 121 2.56 -10.34 -19.09
C GLU A 121 3.86 -11.15 -19.05
N ASN A 122 4.51 -11.21 -17.88
CA ASN A 122 5.74 -11.97 -17.65
C ASN A 122 5.49 -13.39 -17.12
N GLY A 123 4.22 -13.83 -17.09
CA GLY A 123 3.82 -15.16 -16.62
C GLY A 123 3.85 -15.33 -15.10
N ILE A 124 3.86 -14.22 -14.35
CA ILE A 124 3.82 -14.22 -12.88
C ILE A 124 2.39 -13.90 -12.46
N TYR A 125 1.70 -14.89 -11.90
CA TYR A 125 0.31 -14.76 -11.48
C TYR A 125 0.19 -14.61 -9.97
N ILE A 126 -0.85 -13.89 -9.54
CA ILE A 126 -1.22 -13.80 -8.14
C ILE A 126 -1.90 -15.12 -7.75
N PRO A 127 -1.50 -15.75 -6.62
CA PRO A 127 -2.07 -17.01 -6.19
C PRO A 127 -3.56 -16.85 -5.88
N PHE A 128 -4.37 -17.76 -6.42
CA PHE A 128 -5.71 -18.01 -5.92
C PHE A 128 -5.63 -18.91 -4.70
N THR A 129 -6.58 -18.77 -3.76
CA THR A 129 -6.66 -19.69 -2.62
C THR A 129 -6.87 -21.11 -3.11
N GLN A 130 -5.87 -21.97 -2.88
CA GLN A 130 -5.95 -23.39 -3.23
C GLN A 130 -6.53 -24.18 -2.06
N ARG A 131 -7.45 -25.11 -2.34
CA ARG A 131 -7.92 -26.12 -1.38
C ARG A 131 -7.54 -27.49 -1.90
N GLU A 132 -6.69 -28.18 -1.16
CA GLU A 132 -6.37 -29.58 -1.42
C GLU A 132 -7.39 -30.47 -0.68
N ILE A 133 -8.15 -31.27 -1.42
CA ILE A 133 -9.08 -32.26 -0.85
C ILE A 133 -8.45 -33.63 -1.02
N ARG A 134 -7.96 -34.20 0.08
CA ARG A 134 -7.51 -35.59 0.11
C ARG A 134 -8.71 -36.49 0.42
N ILE A 135 -9.24 -37.16 -0.59
CA ILE A 135 -10.26 -38.20 -0.40
C ILE A 135 -9.55 -39.45 0.11
N LEU A 136 -9.78 -39.79 1.37
CA LEU A 136 -9.38 -41.08 1.93
C LEU A 136 -10.47 -42.09 1.54
N LYS A 137 -10.09 -43.22 0.94
CA LYS A 137 -11.01 -44.35 0.80
C LYS A 137 -11.15 -45.00 2.17
N ASP A 138 -12.38 -45.09 2.67
CA ASP A 138 -12.71 -46.03 3.73
C ASP A 138 -12.64 -47.45 3.16
N GLU A 139 -11.97 -48.35 3.88
CA GLU A 139 -11.88 -49.79 3.58
C GLU A 139 -13.24 -50.49 3.71
#